data_AF-A0A3P6PR58-F1
#
_entry.id   AF-A0A3P6PR58-F1
#
_cell.length_a   1.000
_cell.length_b   1.000
_cell.length_c   1.000
_cell.angle_alpha   90.00
_cell.angle_beta   90.00
_cell.angle_gamma   90.00
#
_symmetry.space_group_name_H-M   'P 1'
#
loop_
_entity.id
_entity.type
_entity.pdbx_description
1 polymer ?
#
loop_
_entity_poly.entity_id
_entity_poly.type
_entity_poly.pdbx_seq_one_letter_code
_entity_poly.pdbx_strand_id
1 'polypeptide(L)'
;MPLGPEPMAGLQLGCEHCFNSARMLLLMARWRLLGAVVAILLFGAMEQVWATGATTAPVFDFLQDDEISALPGAEQLEINFRHYSGFFKVSETHFLHYWFVESQGDPQADPVIFWFNGGPGCSSLDGLLNEMGPYLVNADGKTLRANEYAWNKMASVIYIESPAGVGYSYATDGNITTNDDQVWCSGYMAAKMLYGCEIRAIFEDLKIFGC
;
A
#
# COMPACT_ATOMS: atom_id res chain seq x y z
N MET A 1 10.11 59.30 56.72
CA MET A 1 10.97 58.13 56.99
C MET A 1 11.27 57.47 55.65
N PRO A 2 12.48 56.93 55.46
CA PRO A 2 13.60 57.57 54.74
C PRO A 2 13.64 57.18 53.25
N LEU A 3 14.11 58.07 52.35
CA LEU A 3 15.48 58.16 51.79
C LEU A 3 15.85 56.92 50.94
N GLY A 4 16.25 57.02 49.67
CA GLY A 4 16.72 58.15 48.89
C GLY A 4 17.09 57.71 47.45
N PRO A 5 17.61 58.64 46.63
CA PRO A 5 17.63 58.57 45.16
C PRO A 5 18.97 58.08 44.55
N GLU A 6 18.97 57.89 43.22
CA GLU A 6 20.14 57.71 42.34
C GLU A 6 21.24 58.76 42.56
N PRO A 7 22.47 58.45 42.10
CA PRO A 7 23.25 59.46 41.40
C PRO A 7 23.80 59.00 40.04
N MET A 8 23.76 59.97 39.13
CA MET A 8 24.31 59.98 37.77
C MET A 8 25.81 60.24 37.75
N ALA A 9 26.53 59.57 36.84
CA ALA A 9 27.76 60.02 36.14
C ALA A 9 28.24 58.84 35.26
N GLY A 10 28.63 58.94 34.00
CA GLY A 10 28.94 60.04 33.11
C GLY A 10 29.94 59.52 32.06
N LEU A 11 29.72 59.79 30.78
CA LEU A 11 30.68 60.27 29.77
C LEU A 11 29.96 60.26 28.40
N GLN A 12 29.62 61.42 27.84
CA GLN A 12 30.39 62.11 26.77
C GLN A 12 30.60 61.25 25.52
N LEU A 13 29.78 61.49 24.49
CA LEU A 13 30.05 62.40 23.36
C LEU A 13 30.99 61.80 22.32
N GLY A 14 30.46 61.61 21.10
CA GLY A 14 31.23 61.98 19.90
C GLY A 14 31.38 60.93 18.81
N CYS A 15 30.82 61.30 17.65
CA CYS A 15 31.35 61.10 16.30
C CYS A 15 31.35 59.71 15.63
N GLU A 16 30.58 59.70 14.54
CA GLU A 16 30.98 59.19 13.23
C GLU A 16 31.21 57.69 13.14
N HIS A 17 30.24 56.96 12.60
CA HIS A 17 30.53 56.04 11.50
C HIS A 17 29.39 56.11 10.49
N CYS A 18 29.70 56.74 9.35
CA CYS A 18 28.89 56.76 8.16
C CYS A 18 28.54 55.31 7.77
N PHE A 19 27.28 54.92 7.92
CA PHE A 19 26.81 53.60 7.51
C PHE A 19 26.87 53.53 5.98
N ASN A 20 27.94 52.91 5.48
CA ASN A 20 28.26 52.88 4.06
C ASN A 20 27.11 52.19 3.29
N SER A 21 26.27 52.96 2.59
CA SER A 21 25.06 52.47 1.89
C SER A 21 25.36 51.37 0.89
N ALA A 22 26.59 51.34 0.35
CA ALA A 22 27.09 50.27 -0.51
C ALA A 22 27.19 48.91 0.20
N ARG A 23 27.54 48.87 1.50
CA ARG A 23 27.56 47.63 2.30
C ARG A 23 26.14 47.11 2.55
N MET A 24 25.18 48.00 2.76
CA MET A 24 23.78 47.63 2.98
C MET A 24 23.11 47.13 1.70
N LEU A 25 23.41 47.75 0.56
CA LEU A 25 22.97 47.27 -0.77
C LEU A 25 23.62 45.92 -1.14
N LEU A 26 24.91 45.72 -0.85
CA LEU A 26 25.58 44.43 -1.05
C LEU A 26 25.02 43.34 -0.13
N LEU A 27 24.68 43.67 1.11
CA LEU A 27 23.99 42.75 2.02
C LEU A 27 22.59 42.43 1.47
N MET A 28 21.76 43.40 1.13
CA MET A 28 20.43 43.14 0.56
C MET A 28 20.47 42.36 -0.76
N ALA A 29 21.46 42.61 -1.63
CA ALA A 29 21.69 41.84 -2.85
C ALA A 29 22.13 40.39 -2.56
N ARG A 30 22.99 40.18 -1.56
CA ARG A 30 23.37 38.84 -1.09
C ARG A 30 22.18 38.09 -0.48
N TRP A 31 21.28 38.77 0.24
CA TRP A 31 20.06 38.16 0.80
C TRP A 31 19.02 37.85 -0.28
N ARG A 32 18.91 38.67 -1.33
CA ARG A 32 18.09 38.38 -2.52
C ARG A 32 18.63 37.20 -3.33
N LEU A 33 19.96 37.10 -3.49
CA LEU A 33 20.61 35.98 -4.17
C LEU A 33 20.55 34.69 -3.34
N LEU A 34 20.78 34.75 -2.02
CA LEU A 34 20.59 33.59 -1.14
C LEU A 34 19.13 33.13 -1.13
N GLY A 35 18.16 34.06 -1.08
CA GLY A 35 16.74 33.72 -1.14
C GLY A 35 16.36 33.05 -2.46
N ALA A 36 16.89 33.54 -3.59
CA ALA A 36 16.67 32.94 -4.90
C ALA A 36 17.34 31.56 -5.03
N VAL A 37 18.55 31.37 -4.50
CA VAL A 37 19.25 30.07 -4.50
C VAL A 37 18.54 29.06 -3.62
N VAL A 38 18.07 29.46 -2.43
CA VAL A 38 17.28 28.59 -1.55
C VAL A 38 15.93 28.24 -2.20
N ALA A 39 15.27 29.18 -2.85
CA ALA A 39 14.03 28.91 -3.59
C ALA A 39 14.27 27.96 -4.78
N ILE A 40 15.35 28.11 -5.55
CA ILE A 40 15.70 27.22 -6.67
C ILE A 40 16.07 25.82 -6.17
N LEU A 41 16.77 25.70 -5.03
CA LEU A 41 17.07 24.41 -4.42
C LEU A 41 15.82 23.73 -3.86
N LEU A 42 14.89 24.48 -3.28
CA LEU A 42 13.62 23.95 -2.77
C LEU A 42 12.65 23.58 -3.90
N PHE A 43 12.58 24.38 -4.98
CA PHE A 43 11.81 24.04 -6.18
C PHE A 43 12.43 22.85 -6.93
N GLY A 44 13.76 22.78 -7.04
CA GLY A 44 14.46 21.66 -7.67
C GLY A 44 14.38 20.36 -6.86
N ALA A 45 14.39 20.44 -5.53
CA ALA A 45 14.12 19.28 -4.66
C ALA A 45 12.66 18.83 -4.76
N MET A 46 11.71 19.77 -4.92
CA MET A 46 10.31 19.42 -5.13
C MET A 46 10.09 18.78 -6.50
N GLU A 47 10.77 19.24 -7.55
CA GLU A 47 10.74 18.63 -8.89
C GLU A 47 11.36 17.22 -8.91
N GLN A 48 12.35 16.93 -8.05
CA GLN A 48 12.84 15.56 -7.83
C GLN A 48 11.82 14.66 -7.14
N VAL A 49 11.00 15.19 -6.23
CA VAL A 49 9.91 14.44 -5.57
C VAL A 49 8.80 14.04 -6.55
N TRP A 50 8.57 14.82 -7.62
CA TRP A 50 7.64 14.44 -8.71
C TRP A 50 8.31 13.65 -9.84
N ALA A 51 9.64 13.77 -10.02
CA ALA A 51 10.39 13.04 -11.04
C ALA A 51 10.76 11.61 -10.61
N THR A 52 10.92 11.37 -9.31
CA THR A 52 10.75 10.03 -8.75
C THR A 52 9.26 9.79 -8.58
N GLY A 53 8.57 9.46 -9.68
CA GLY A 53 7.38 8.66 -9.56
C GLY A 53 7.78 7.39 -8.83
N ALA A 54 7.71 7.40 -7.49
CA ALA A 54 7.56 6.18 -6.73
C ALA A 54 6.21 5.66 -7.18
N THR A 55 6.22 4.89 -8.28
CA THR A 55 5.14 4.02 -8.64
C THR A 55 4.88 3.21 -7.38
N THR A 56 3.77 3.49 -6.71
CA THR A 56 3.25 2.70 -5.59
C THR A 56 2.76 1.36 -6.12
N ALA A 57 3.60 0.69 -6.90
CA ALA A 57 3.40 -0.68 -7.31
C ALA A 57 3.19 -1.47 -6.01
N PRO A 58 2.14 -2.30 -5.93
CA PRO A 58 1.97 -3.15 -4.77
C PRO A 58 3.25 -3.96 -4.62
N VAL A 59 3.86 -3.90 -3.44
CA VAL A 59 5.12 -4.60 -3.16
C VAL A 59 4.78 -6.07 -3.01
N PHE A 60 4.63 -6.78 -4.12
CA PHE A 60 4.34 -8.21 -4.15
C PHE A 60 5.58 -9.07 -3.85
N ASP A 61 6.74 -8.45 -3.63
CA ASP A 61 8.00 -9.14 -3.34
C ASP A 61 7.92 -10.10 -2.14
N PHE A 62 7.04 -9.84 -1.17
CA PHE A 62 6.86 -10.75 -0.02
C PHE A 62 6.08 -12.03 -0.37
N LEU A 63 5.36 -12.06 -1.50
CA LEU A 63 4.63 -13.24 -1.98
C LEU A 63 5.52 -14.19 -2.76
N GLN A 64 6.77 -13.83 -3.04
CA GLN A 64 7.64 -14.56 -3.97
C GLN A 64 7.89 -16.01 -3.56
N ASP A 65 7.90 -16.31 -2.25
CA ASP A 65 8.05 -17.66 -1.72
C ASP A 65 6.77 -18.51 -1.89
N ASP A 66 5.62 -17.87 -2.13
CA ASP A 66 4.30 -18.49 -2.27
C ASP A 66 3.91 -18.68 -3.75
N GLU A 67 4.82 -18.45 -4.70
CA GLU A 67 4.56 -18.57 -6.14
C GLU A 67 4.23 -20.03 -6.55
N ILE A 68 3.13 -20.19 -7.25
CA ILE A 68 2.73 -21.48 -7.81
C ILE A 68 3.45 -21.68 -9.14
N SER A 69 4.43 -22.58 -9.16
CA SER A 69 5.21 -22.91 -10.36
C SER A 69 4.51 -23.88 -11.31
N ALA A 70 3.63 -24.74 -10.78
CA ALA A 70 2.86 -25.69 -11.55
C ALA A 70 1.51 -25.96 -10.87
N LEU A 71 0.43 -25.88 -11.64
CA LEU A 71 -0.93 -26.15 -11.17
C LEU A 71 -1.48 -27.43 -11.82
N PRO A 72 -1.71 -28.50 -11.05
CA PRO A 72 -2.28 -29.73 -11.59
C PRO A 72 -3.64 -29.49 -12.25
N GLY A 73 -3.85 -30.10 -13.42
CA GLY A 73 -5.07 -29.94 -14.22
C GLY A 73 -5.06 -28.72 -15.14
N ALA A 74 -4.06 -27.85 -15.03
CA ALA A 74 -3.87 -26.66 -15.89
C ALA A 74 -2.86 -26.87 -17.02
N GLU A 75 -2.32 -28.08 -17.22
CA GLU A 75 -1.17 -28.33 -18.09
C GLU A 75 -1.42 -28.02 -19.57
N GLN A 76 -2.69 -27.92 -19.97
CA GLN A 76 -3.12 -27.59 -21.32
C GLN A 76 -3.42 -26.09 -21.50
N LEU A 77 -3.36 -25.30 -20.43
CA LEU A 77 -3.65 -23.87 -20.44
C LEU A 77 -2.36 -23.07 -20.64
N GLU A 78 -2.44 -22.04 -21.46
CA GLU A 78 -1.39 -21.04 -21.56
C GLU A 78 -1.58 -20.00 -20.45
N ILE A 79 -0.83 -20.14 -19.35
CA ILE A 79 -0.83 -19.19 -18.24
C ILE A 79 0.27 -18.16 -18.49
N ASN A 80 -0.13 -16.91 -18.71
CA ASN A 80 0.77 -15.78 -19.00
C ASN A 80 0.92 -14.80 -17.83
N PHE A 81 0.41 -15.14 -16.64
CA PHE A 81 0.44 -14.32 -15.43
C PHE A 81 1.03 -15.14 -14.28
N ARG A 82 1.62 -14.47 -13.28
CA ARG A 82 2.04 -15.14 -12.05
C ARG A 82 0.87 -15.30 -11.11
N HIS A 83 0.93 -16.36 -10.31
CA HIS A 83 -0.06 -16.61 -9.27
C HIS A 83 0.59 -17.22 -8.04
N TYR A 84 0.01 -16.92 -6.89
CA TYR A 84 0.60 -17.19 -5.59
C TYR A 84 -0.47 -17.74 -4.67
N SER A 85 -0.10 -18.65 -3.79
CA SER A 85 -1.00 -19.14 -2.76
C SER A 85 -0.27 -19.36 -1.46
N GLY A 86 -0.75 -18.70 -0.42
CA GLY A 86 -0.09 -18.62 0.87
C GLY A 86 -1.05 -18.23 1.97
N PHE A 87 -0.53 -17.64 3.04
CA PHE A 87 -1.30 -17.29 4.23
C PHE A 87 -0.99 -15.89 4.75
N PHE A 88 -2.04 -15.10 5.00
CA PHE A 88 -1.96 -13.89 5.80
C PHE A 88 -2.12 -14.19 7.28
N LYS A 89 -1.12 -13.83 8.08
CA LYS A 89 -1.22 -13.90 9.55
C LYS A 89 -1.97 -12.69 10.10
N VAL A 90 -3.29 -12.78 10.19
CA VAL A 90 -4.17 -11.64 10.57
C VAL A 90 -4.29 -11.43 12.08
N SER A 91 -3.92 -12.42 12.90
CA SER A 91 -3.79 -12.30 14.34
C SER A 91 -2.63 -13.17 14.86
N GLU A 92 -2.43 -13.24 16.18
CA GLU A 92 -1.43 -14.14 16.76
C GLU A 92 -1.68 -15.60 16.39
N THR A 93 -2.96 -15.99 16.33
CA THR A 93 -3.37 -17.38 16.14
C THR A 93 -4.07 -17.66 14.81
N HIS A 94 -4.57 -16.64 14.11
CA HIS A 94 -5.39 -16.79 12.90
C HIS A 94 -4.61 -16.52 11.62
N PHE A 95 -4.78 -17.42 10.65
CA PHE A 95 -4.14 -17.41 9.34
C PHE A 95 -5.21 -17.55 8.26
N LEU A 96 -5.27 -16.58 7.34
CA LEU A 96 -6.19 -16.60 6.19
C LEU A 96 -5.44 -17.07 4.95
N HIS A 97 -5.89 -18.16 4.36
CA HIS A 97 -5.44 -18.59 3.04
C HIS A 97 -5.84 -17.56 1.98
N TYR A 98 -4.92 -17.31 1.07
CA TYR A 98 -5.21 -16.55 -0.14
C TYR A 98 -4.75 -17.30 -1.38
N TRP A 99 -5.40 -16.98 -2.50
CA TRP A 99 -4.89 -17.23 -3.83
C TRP A 99 -4.91 -15.93 -4.61
N PHE A 100 -3.73 -15.46 -4.99
CA PHE A 100 -3.54 -14.24 -5.77
C PHE A 100 -3.21 -14.59 -7.22
N VAL A 101 -3.90 -13.96 -8.16
CA VAL A 101 -3.63 -14.06 -9.60
C VAL A 101 -3.34 -12.66 -10.12
N GLU A 102 -2.17 -12.47 -10.73
CA GLU A 102 -1.84 -11.19 -11.34
C GLU A 102 -2.71 -10.91 -12.58
N SER A 103 -2.77 -9.63 -12.96
CA SER A 103 -3.39 -9.21 -14.21
C SER A 103 -2.73 -9.90 -15.41
N GLN A 104 -3.52 -10.30 -16.40
CA GLN A 104 -3.03 -10.78 -17.69
C GLN A 104 -2.51 -9.62 -18.57
N GLY A 105 -2.84 -8.37 -18.21
CA GLY A 105 -2.43 -7.14 -18.87
C GLY A 105 -1.11 -6.59 -18.33
N ASP A 106 -1.16 -5.50 -17.57
CA ASP A 106 -0.02 -4.90 -16.90
C ASP A 106 -0.22 -4.99 -15.37
N PRO A 107 0.31 -6.02 -14.69
CA PRO A 107 0.16 -6.20 -13.24
C PRO A 107 0.67 -5.02 -12.39
N GLN A 108 1.53 -4.15 -12.93
CA GLN A 108 2.10 -3.01 -12.21
C GLN A 108 1.23 -1.76 -12.32
N ALA A 109 0.42 -1.65 -13.39
CA ALA A 109 -0.46 -0.52 -13.64
C ALA A 109 -1.94 -0.84 -13.40
N ASP A 110 -2.34 -2.10 -13.54
CA ASP A 110 -3.71 -2.55 -13.38
C ASP A 110 -4.11 -2.61 -11.89
N PRO A 111 -5.39 -2.34 -11.56
CA PRO A 111 -5.85 -2.30 -10.18
C PRO A 111 -5.79 -3.67 -9.51
N VAL A 112 -5.81 -3.67 -8.17
CA VAL A 112 -5.94 -4.90 -7.38
C VAL A 112 -7.33 -4.99 -6.78
N ILE A 113 -7.95 -6.15 -6.94
CA ILE A 113 -9.27 -6.48 -6.43
C ILE A 113 -9.13 -7.49 -5.31
N PHE A 114 -9.73 -7.18 -4.15
CA PHE A 114 -9.91 -8.13 -3.06
C PHE A 114 -11.30 -8.76 -3.18
N TRP A 115 -11.34 -10.08 -3.26
CA TRP A 115 -12.56 -10.84 -3.43
C TRP A 115 -12.84 -11.74 -2.22
N PHE A 116 -14.07 -11.64 -1.71
CA PHE A 116 -14.60 -12.46 -0.63
C PHE A 116 -15.94 -13.08 -1.02
N ASN A 117 -16.06 -14.41 -0.99
CA ASN A 117 -17.39 -15.03 -1.00
C ASN A 117 -18.04 -14.91 0.40
N GLY A 118 -19.36 -14.76 0.45
CA GLY A 118 -20.12 -14.58 1.69
C GLY A 118 -20.55 -15.88 2.38
N GLY A 119 -21.81 -15.94 2.81
CA GLY A 119 -22.38 -17.08 3.55
C GLY A 119 -23.08 -16.65 4.84
N PRO A 120 -22.37 -16.51 5.98
CA PRO A 120 -20.91 -16.56 6.22
C PRO A 120 -20.29 -17.96 6.18
N GLY A 121 -18.99 -18.04 5.91
CA GLY A 121 -18.21 -19.28 5.99
C GLY A 121 -17.98 -20.01 4.66
N CYS A 122 -18.38 -19.43 3.52
CA CYS A 122 -18.08 -19.99 2.21
C CYS A 122 -16.66 -19.62 1.76
N SER A 123 -16.03 -20.53 1.02
CA SER A 123 -14.69 -20.33 0.47
C SER A 123 -14.72 -19.35 -0.70
N SER A 124 -13.75 -18.42 -0.72
CA SER A 124 -13.52 -17.53 -1.86
C SER A 124 -12.87 -18.22 -3.06
N LEU A 125 -12.38 -19.46 -2.89
CA LEU A 125 -11.91 -20.27 -4.01
C LEU A 125 -13.06 -20.74 -4.89
N ASP A 126 -14.31 -20.68 -4.43
CA ASP A 126 -15.48 -20.85 -5.29
C ASP A 126 -15.54 -19.74 -6.36
N GLY A 127 -15.34 -18.48 -5.94
CA GLY A 127 -15.21 -17.35 -6.85
C GLY A 127 -14.06 -17.51 -7.86
N LEU A 128 -12.94 -18.08 -7.42
CA LEU A 128 -11.80 -18.35 -8.31
C LEU A 128 -12.13 -19.47 -9.31
N LEU A 129 -12.57 -20.63 -8.82
CA LEU A 129 -12.62 -21.87 -9.58
C LEU A 129 -13.95 -22.12 -10.30
N ASN A 130 -15.02 -21.41 -9.93
CA ASN A 130 -16.36 -21.61 -10.49
C ASN A 130 -17.00 -20.34 -11.06
N GLU A 131 -16.55 -19.15 -10.65
CA GLU A 131 -17.18 -17.88 -11.07
C GLU A 131 -16.30 -17.08 -12.04
N MET A 132 -15.33 -16.32 -11.53
CA MET A 132 -14.63 -15.27 -12.28
C MET A 132 -13.11 -15.40 -12.36
N GLY A 133 -12.52 -16.46 -11.81
CA GLY A 133 -11.07 -16.66 -11.93
C GLY A 133 -10.60 -16.98 -13.35
N PRO A 134 -9.28 -16.94 -13.59
CA PRO A 134 -8.66 -17.22 -14.90
C PRO A 134 -8.94 -18.62 -15.43
N TYR A 135 -9.15 -19.57 -14.53
CA TYR A 135 -9.39 -20.97 -14.85
C TYR A 135 -10.53 -21.51 -13.98
N LEU A 136 -11.38 -22.31 -14.61
CA LEU A 136 -12.55 -22.90 -13.98
C LEU A 136 -12.41 -24.43 -13.93
N VAL A 137 -12.93 -25.04 -12.88
CA VAL A 137 -12.93 -26.49 -12.71
C VAL A 137 -13.91 -27.13 -13.69
N ASN A 138 -13.46 -28.19 -14.37
CA ASN A 138 -14.32 -29.01 -15.22
C ASN A 138 -15.15 -29.98 -14.38
N ALA A 139 -16.20 -30.53 -14.99
CA ALA A 139 -17.10 -31.48 -14.34
C ALA A 139 -16.42 -32.78 -13.87
N ASP A 140 -15.20 -33.07 -14.35
CA ASP A 140 -14.40 -34.20 -13.88
C ASP A 140 -13.74 -33.97 -12.50
N GLY A 141 -13.80 -32.73 -11.99
CA GLY A 141 -13.21 -32.30 -10.72
C GLY A 141 -11.67 -32.38 -10.70
N LYS A 142 -11.02 -32.48 -11.87
CA LYS A 142 -9.57 -32.74 -11.99
C LYS A 142 -8.88 -31.81 -12.96
N THR A 143 -9.53 -31.44 -14.05
CA THR A 143 -8.96 -30.59 -15.08
C THR A 143 -9.54 -29.18 -14.99
N LEU A 144 -8.75 -28.22 -15.46
CA LEU A 144 -9.13 -26.82 -15.53
C LEU A 144 -9.32 -26.40 -16.99
N ARG A 145 -10.23 -25.47 -17.21
CA ARG A 145 -10.43 -24.79 -18.50
C ARG A 145 -10.26 -23.29 -18.34
N ALA A 146 -9.77 -22.62 -19.38
CA ALA A 146 -9.67 -21.16 -19.38
C ALA A 146 -11.04 -20.49 -19.26
N ASN A 147 -11.06 -19.34 -18.58
CA ASN A 147 -12.24 -18.47 -18.50
C ASN A 147 -12.07 -17.24 -19.42
N GLU A 148 -12.88 -17.16 -20.46
CA GLU A 148 -12.86 -16.03 -21.39
C GLU A 148 -13.31 -14.71 -20.73
N TYR A 149 -14.02 -14.78 -19.60
CA TYR A 149 -14.54 -13.63 -18.86
C TYR A 149 -13.83 -13.43 -17.51
N ALA A 150 -12.61 -13.98 -17.38
CA ALA A 150 -11.83 -13.84 -16.16
C ALA A 150 -11.63 -12.38 -15.77
N TRP A 151 -11.87 -12.07 -14.49
CA TRP A 151 -11.64 -10.71 -13.98
C TRP A 151 -10.17 -10.32 -14.01
N ASN A 152 -9.27 -11.30 -13.93
CA ASN A 152 -7.85 -11.01 -14.00
C ASN A 152 -7.35 -10.57 -15.38
N LYS A 153 -8.23 -10.42 -16.39
CA LYS A 153 -7.87 -9.79 -17.66
C LYS A 153 -7.64 -8.28 -17.56
N MET A 154 -8.15 -7.62 -16.51
CA MET A 154 -8.10 -6.16 -16.35
C MET A 154 -7.67 -5.73 -14.95
N ALA A 155 -7.31 -6.67 -14.08
CA ALA A 155 -6.97 -6.42 -12.69
C ALA A 155 -6.15 -7.58 -12.15
N SER A 156 -5.35 -7.35 -11.11
CA SER A 156 -4.87 -8.44 -10.28
C SER A 156 -5.93 -8.77 -9.23
N VAL A 157 -6.22 -10.05 -8.97
CA VAL A 157 -7.33 -10.44 -8.07
C VAL A 157 -6.81 -11.34 -6.96
N ILE A 158 -7.10 -10.98 -5.71
CA ILE A 158 -6.80 -11.78 -4.53
C ILE A 158 -8.08 -12.36 -3.93
N TYR A 159 -8.18 -13.68 -3.96
CA TYR A 159 -9.28 -14.45 -3.39
C TYR A 159 -8.87 -14.87 -1.97
N ILE A 160 -9.61 -14.42 -0.95
CA ILE A 160 -9.25 -14.64 0.45
C ILE A 160 -10.30 -15.50 1.14
N GLU A 161 -9.91 -16.65 1.66
CA GLU A 161 -10.80 -17.50 2.44
C GLU A 161 -10.94 -16.94 3.86
N SER A 162 -12.12 -16.43 4.20
CA SER A 162 -12.37 -15.74 5.47
C SER A 162 -13.75 -16.10 6.03
N PRO A 163 -13.92 -16.25 7.36
CA PRO A 163 -12.91 -16.15 8.43
C PRO A 163 -11.97 -17.37 8.55
N ALA A 164 -11.10 -17.38 9.57
CA ALA A 164 -10.34 -18.56 9.94
C ALA A 164 -11.28 -19.76 10.21
N GLY A 165 -10.94 -20.93 9.67
CA GLY A 165 -11.79 -22.11 9.64
C GLY A 165 -12.52 -22.33 8.31
N VAL A 166 -12.51 -21.34 7.40
CA VAL A 166 -13.05 -21.49 6.04
C VAL A 166 -11.98 -22.04 5.11
N GLY A 167 -12.31 -23.14 4.41
CA GLY A 167 -11.42 -23.74 3.43
C GLY A 167 -10.08 -24.16 4.03
N TYR A 168 -8.99 -23.58 3.54
CA TYR A 168 -7.64 -23.80 4.07
C TYR A 168 -7.25 -22.84 5.19
N SER A 169 -8.00 -21.75 5.41
CA SER A 169 -7.77 -20.81 6.52
C SER A 169 -7.95 -21.49 7.87
N TYR A 170 -7.10 -21.18 8.85
CA TYR A 170 -7.08 -21.88 10.13
C TYR A 170 -6.72 -20.98 11.31
N ALA A 171 -7.06 -21.48 12.51
CA ALA A 171 -6.66 -20.91 13.79
C ALA A 171 -5.82 -21.94 14.56
N THR A 172 -4.62 -21.53 14.97
CA THR A 172 -3.67 -22.40 15.69
C THR A 172 -4.11 -22.77 17.11
N ASP A 173 -4.99 -21.98 17.70
CA ASP A 173 -5.63 -22.24 19.00
C ASP A 173 -6.96 -23.02 18.87
N GLY A 174 -7.38 -23.33 17.64
CA GLY A 174 -8.64 -23.99 17.34
C GLY A 174 -9.89 -23.12 17.53
N ASN A 175 -9.75 -21.85 17.90
CA ASN A 175 -10.89 -20.96 18.09
C ASN A 175 -11.29 -20.30 16.76
N ILE A 176 -12.37 -20.80 16.16
CA ILE A 176 -12.96 -20.25 14.94
C ILE A 176 -14.22 -19.43 15.20
N THR A 177 -14.55 -19.15 16.47
CA THR A 177 -15.72 -18.35 16.82
C THR A 177 -15.43 -16.89 16.51
N THR A 178 -16.28 -16.26 15.69
CA THR A 178 -16.09 -14.88 15.23
C THR A 178 -17.40 -14.09 15.20
N ASN A 179 -17.27 -12.77 15.01
CA ASN A 179 -18.35 -11.85 14.68
C ASN A 179 -17.94 -10.90 13.54
N ASP A 180 -18.85 -10.03 13.12
CA ASP A 180 -18.65 -9.12 11.99
C ASP A 180 -17.46 -8.18 12.18
N ASP A 181 -17.26 -7.63 13.38
CA ASP A 181 -16.14 -6.73 13.68
C ASP A 181 -14.79 -7.46 13.53
N GLN A 182 -14.71 -8.70 14.02
CA GLN A 182 -13.51 -9.52 13.93
C GLN A 182 -13.21 -9.95 12.48
N VAL A 183 -14.25 -10.27 11.70
CA VAL A 183 -14.12 -10.57 10.25
C VAL A 183 -13.60 -9.35 9.51
N TRP A 184 -14.20 -8.18 9.76
CA TRP A 184 -13.78 -6.92 9.15
C TRP A 184 -12.33 -6.57 9.49
N CYS A 185 -11.96 -6.65 10.78
CA CYS A 185 -10.58 -6.42 11.21
C CYS A 185 -9.61 -7.39 10.54
N SER A 186 -9.95 -8.67 10.43
CA SER A 186 -9.08 -9.67 9.78
C SER A 186 -8.90 -9.37 8.29
N GLY A 187 -9.96 -9.03 7.57
CA GLY A 187 -9.89 -8.63 6.16
C GLY A 187 -9.06 -7.36 5.96
N TYR A 188 -9.23 -6.37 6.83
CA TYR A 188 -8.40 -5.15 6.82
C TYR A 188 -6.91 -5.45 7.07
N MET A 189 -6.60 -6.35 8.00
CA MET A 189 -5.22 -6.74 8.28
C MET A 189 -4.59 -7.47 7.10
N ALA A 190 -5.33 -8.34 6.40
CA ALA A 190 -4.87 -8.96 5.17
C ALA A 190 -4.55 -7.92 4.08
N ALA A 191 -5.43 -6.94 3.87
CA ALA A 191 -5.17 -5.85 2.92
C ALA A 191 -3.93 -5.01 3.32
N LYS A 192 -3.78 -4.72 4.61
CA LYS A 192 -2.63 -3.98 5.14
C LYS A 192 -1.31 -4.73 4.96
N MET A 193 -1.32 -6.07 4.99
CA MET A 193 -0.11 -6.87 4.71
C MET A 193 0.38 -6.67 3.27
N LEU A 194 -0.54 -6.47 2.31
CA LEU A 194 -0.20 -6.31 0.90
C LEU A 194 0.32 -4.89 0.58
N TYR A 195 -0.28 -3.85 1.16
CA TYR A 195 0.05 -2.45 0.87
C TYR A 195 0.96 -1.77 1.90
N GLY A 196 1.34 -2.49 2.96
CA GLY A 196 2.14 -1.93 4.05
C GLY A 196 1.44 -0.77 4.77
N CYS A 197 2.23 0.22 5.20
CA CYS A 197 1.75 1.40 5.92
C CYS A 197 1.28 2.55 5.00
N GLU A 198 1.32 2.38 3.68
CA GLU A 198 0.88 3.41 2.73
C GLU A 198 -0.65 3.42 2.62
N ILE A 199 -1.29 4.03 3.62
CA ILE A 199 -2.75 4.17 3.73
C ILE A 199 -3.36 4.83 2.47
N ARG A 200 -2.59 5.60 1.70
CA ARG A 200 -3.10 6.29 0.51
C ARG A 200 -3.37 5.36 -0.68
N ALA A 201 -2.54 4.35 -0.90
CA ALA A 201 -2.74 3.35 -1.96
C ALA A 201 -3.99 2.47 -1.70
N ILE A 202 -4.32 2.26 -0.43
CA ILE A 202 -5.50 1.47 0.01
C ILE A 202 -6.83 2.13 -0.41
N PHE A 203 -6.89 3.44 -0.67
CA PHE A 203 -8.17 4.09 -0.99
C PHE A 203 -8.35 4.46 -2.47
N GLU A 204 -7.26 4.65 -3.21
CA GLU A 204 -7.34 5.03 -4.63
C GLU A 204 -7.51 3.79 -5.53
N ASP A 205 -6.76 2.70 -5.29
CA ASP A 205 -6.69 1.53 -6.19
C ASP A 205 -7.39 0.27 -5.66
N LEU A 206 -7.61 0.16 -4.35
CA LEU A 206 -8.27 -1.00 -3.77
C LEU A 206 -9.76 -1.02 -4.12
N LYS A 207 -10.22 -2.16 -4.64
CA LYS A 207 -11.64 -2.46 -4.78
C LYS A 207 -11.93 -3.74 -4.00
N ILE A 208 -12.86 -3.65 -3.05
CA ILE A 208 -13.33 -4.81 -2.28
C ILE A 208 -14.67 -5.22 -2.85
N PHE A 209 -14.77 -6.46 -3.31
CA PHE A 209 -16.00 -7.05 -3.81
C PHE A 209 -16.29 -8.35 -3.07
N GLY A 210 -17.56 -8.72 -3.06
CA GLY A 210 -17.97 -10.02 -2.57
C GLY A 210 -19.38 -10.38 -3.00
N CYS A 211 -19.71 -11.66 -2.83
CA CYS A 211 -21.00 -12.26 -3.13
C CYS A 211 -21.78 -12.57 -1.86
#